data_AF-A0A9D5APS4-F1
#
_entry.id   AF-A0A9D5APS4-F1
#
_cell.length_a   1.000
_cell.length_b   1.000
_cell.length_c   1.000
_cell.angle_alpha   90.00
_cell.angle_beta   90.00
_cell.angle_gamma   90.00
#
_symmetry.space_group_name_H-M   'P 1'
#
loop_
_entity.id
_entity.type
_entity.pdbx_description
1 polymer ?
#
loop_
_entity_poly.entity_id
_entity_poly.type
_entity_poly.pdbx_seq_one_letter_code
_entity_poly.pdbx_strand_id
1 'polypeptide(L)'
;MDNKDAEKLFFIPFNTGGHWLLLAINPIREIVYYLDSLGNDWTTYPDMKVLIDTVLQAFRAQRDIQTSRRGANSITWIKVACPQQRNQIDCGYFMLRFMRDTLALGRLKIPTDYFDEFKCAFYTKDQVDEIKEEWCQFMIKLCN
;
A
#
# COMPACT_ATOMS: atom_id res chain seq x y z
N MET A 1 -17.97 17.42 4.15
CA MET A 1 -16.62 16.81 4.25
C MET A 1 -15.63 17.81 3.72
N ASP A 2 -14.62 18.11 4.53
CA ASP A 2 -13.63 19.16 4.30
C ASP A 2 -12.68 18.75 3.17
N ASN A 3 -12.08 19.71 2.44
CA ASN A 3 -11.21 19.44 1.28
C ASN A 3 -9.98 18.55 1.63
N LYS A 4 -9.68 18.41 2.92
CA LYS A 4 -8.63 17.55 3.48
C LYS A 4 -8.84 16.05 3.26
N ASP A 5 -10.07 15.58 3.06
CA ASP A 5 -10.33 14.15 2.84
C ASP A 5 -9.89 13.67 1.44
N ALA A 6 -9.81 14.58 0.45
CA ALA A 6 -9.30 14.27 -0.89
C ALA A 6 -7.79 13.98 -0.91
N GLU A 7 -7.11 14.26 0.19
CA GLU A 7 -5.67 14.20 0.38
C GLU A 7 -5.25 13.12 1.40
N LYS A 8 -5.96 11.99 1.42
CA LYS A 8 -5.60 10.86 2.30
C LYS A 8 -5.19 9.62 1.50
N LEU A 9 -4.22 8.90 2.06
CA LEU A 9 -3.76 7.60 1.60
C LEU A 9 -3.95 6.60 2.73
N PHE A 10 -4.73 5.55 2.48
CA PHE A 10 -4.98 4.47 3.44
C PHE A 10 -4.06 3.30 3.12
N PHE A 11 -3.39 2.77 4.13
CA PHE A 11 -2.52 1.60 3.98
C PHE A 11 -3.25 0.36 4.46
N ILE A 12 -3.31 -0.66 3.60
CA ILE A 12 -3.91 -1.95 3.89
C ILE A 12 -2.85 -3.03 3.68
N PRO A 13 -2.24 -3.54 4.77
CA PRO A 13 -1.57 -4.83 4.77
C PRO A 13 -2.55 -5.91 4.32
N PHE A 14 -2.24 -6.62 3.25
CA PHE A 14 -3.09 -7.70 2.75
C PHE A 14 -2.30 -9.01 2.69
N ASN A 15 -2.89 -10.09 3.19
CA ASN A 15 -2.29 -11.42 3.11
C ASN A 15 -3.12 -12.30 2.17
N THR A 16 -2.47 -12.89 1.17
CA THR A 16 -3.14 -13.74 0.16
C THR A 16 -3.11 -15.23 0.53
N GLY A 17 -3.06 -15.57 1.82
CA GLY A 17 -2.95 -16.94 2.32
C GLY A 17 -1.52 -17.48 2.42
N GLY A 18 -0.52 -16.59 2.55
CA GLY A 18 0.90 -16.98 2.63
C GLY A 18 1.88 -15.95 2.09
N HIS A 19 1.37 -14.87 1.48
CA HIS A 19 2.18 -13.77 0.96
C HIS A 19 1.59 -12.43 1.42
N TRP A 20 2.44 -11.54 1.92
CA TRP A 20 2.06 -10.20 2.34
C TRP A 20 2.36 -9.19 1.25
N LEU A 21 1.41 -8.29 1.01
CA LEU A 21 1.54 -7.17 0.08
C LEU A 21 0.91 -5.91 0.69
N LEU A 22 1.20 -4.75 0.09
CA LEU A 22 0.64 -3.48 0.53
C LEU A 22 -0.30 -2.91 -0.54
N LEU A 23 -1.53 -2.59 -0.14
CA LEU A 23 -2.39 -1.71 -0.91
C LEU A 23 -2.34 -0.32 -0.27
N ALA A 24 -1.95 0.69 -1.05
CA ALA A 24 -2.10 2.09 -0.65
C ALA A 24 -3.24 2.70 -1.46
N ILE A 25 -4.28 3.21 -0.79
CA ILE A 25 -5.54 3.56 -1.44
C ILE A 25 -5.89 5.02 -1.18
N ASN A 26 -6.12 5.79 -2.24
CA ASN A 26 -6.84 7.05 -2.12
C ASN A 26 -8.32 6.77 -2.41
N PRO A 27 -9.20 6.71 -1.39
CA PRO A 27 -10.60 6.31 -1.56
C PRO A 27 -11.46 7.40 -2.20
N ILE A 28 -11.00 8.66 -2.21
CA ILE A 28 -11.74 9.77 -2.81
C ILE A 28 -11.52 9.82 -4.32
N ARG A 29 -10.25 9.67 -4.74
CA ARG A 29 -9.82 9.58 -6.15
C ARG A 29 -9.98 8.18 -6.72
N GLU A 30 -10.22 7.19 -5.85
CA GLU A 30 -10.37 5.76 -6.18
C GLU A 30 -9.18 5.21 -6.94
N ILE A 31 -7.99 5.53 -6.42
CA ILE A 31 -6.71 5.01 -6.91
C ILE A 31 -6.22 3.99 -5.89
N VAL A 32 -5.90 2.79 -6.38
CA VAL A 32 -5.28 1.71 -5.63
C VAL A 32 -3.85 1.54 -6.14
N TYR A 33 -2.87 1.87 -5.33
CA TYR A 33 -1.48 1.51 -5.57
C TYR A 33 -1.23 0.11 -5.01
N TYR A 34 -0.86 -0.82 -5.90
CA TYR A 34 -0.54 -2.19 -5.58
C TYR A 34 0.98 -2.35 -5.49
N LEU A 35 1.49 -2.68 -4.30
CA LEU A 35 2.91 -2.89 -4.04
C LEU A 35 3.13 -4.33 -3.57
N ASP A 36 3.87 -5.09 -4.37
CA ASP A 36 4.12 -6.51 -4.16
C ASP A 36 5.59 -6.80 -4.40
N SER A 37 6.28 -7.27 -3.35
CA SER A 37 7.70 -7.59 -3.42
C SER A 37 8.03 -8.81 -4.28
N LEU A 38 7.05 -9.68 -4.61
CA LEU A 38 7.23 -10.73 -5.61
C LEU A 38 7.06 -10.23 -7.05
N GLY A 39 6.64 -8.97 -7.23
CA GLY A 39 6.41 -8.39 -8.54
C GLY A 39 5.20 -8.96 -9.28
N ASN A 40 4.28 -9.65 -8.58
CA ASN A 40 3.04 -10.13 -9.20
C ASN A 40 2.12 -8.95 -9.59
N ASP A 41 1.02 -9.28 -10.24
CA ASP A 41 -0.05 -8.35 -10.54
C ASP A 41 -1.28 -8.69 -9.69
N TRP A 42 -2.19 -7.73 -9.46
CA TRP A 42 -3.44 -8.02 -8.76
C TRP A 42 -4.29 -9.08 -9.48
N THR A 43 -4.08 -9.30 -10.78
CA THR A 43 -4.72 -10.40 -11.52
C THR A 43 -4.33 -11.78 -10.99
N THR A 44 -3.21 -11.90 -10.26
CA THR A 44 -2.81 -13.12 -9.54
C THR A 44 -3.76 -13.44 -8.38
N TYR A 45 -4.45 -12.42 -7.84
CA TYR A 45 -5.36 -12.52 -6.69
C TYR A 45 -6.73 -11.91 -7.03
N PRO A 46 -7.51 -12.52 -7.93
CA PRO A 46 -8.75 -11.93 -8.44
C PRO A 46 -9.77 -11.64 -7.34
N ASP A 47 -9.86 -12.50 -6.32
CA ASP A 47 -10.79 -12.31 -5.19
C ASP A 47 -10.44 -11.07 -4.35
N MET A 48 -9.16 -10.78 -4.16
CA MET A 48 -8.70 -9.55 -3.50
C MET A 48 -9.13 -8.32 -4.32
N LYS A 49 -8.93 -8.35 -5.64
CA LYS A 49 -9.34 -7.25 -6.50
C LYS A 49 -10.85 -7.02 -6.43
N VAL A 50 -11.66 -8.07 -6.54
CA VAL A 50 -13.12 -7.99 -6.44
C VAL A 50 -13.54 -7.44 -5.08
N LEU A 51 -12.93 -7.90 -3.99
CA LEU A 51 -13.20 -7.40 -2.64
C LEU A 51 -12.92 -5.90 -2.54
N ILE A 52 -11.74 -5.44 -2.95
CA ILE A 52 -11.35 -4.04 -2.86
C ILE A 52 -12.22 -3.15 -3.75
N ASP A 53 -12.53 -3.59 -4.97
CA ASP A 53 -13.43 -2.88 -5.88
C ASP A 53 -14.83 -2.74 -5.26
N THR A 54 -15.36 -3.83 -4.66
CA THR A 54 -16.68 -3.84 -4.02
C THR A 54 -16.72 -2.89 -2.82
N VAL A 55 -15.68 -2.90 -1.98
CA VAL A 55 -15.59 -2.00 -0.82
C VAL A 55 -15.52 -0.54 -1.25
N LEU A 56 -14.72 -0.21 -2.27
CA LEU A 56 -14.63 1.16 -2.79
C LEU A 56 -15.95 1.64 -3.42
N GLN A 57 -16.64 0.77 -4.16
CA GLN A 57 -17.97 1.08 -4.71
C GLN A 57 -19.00 1.32 -3.60
N ALA A 58 -19.01 0.49 -2.56
CA ALA A 58 -19.90 0.68 -1.41
C ALA A 58 -19.59 1.99 -0.66
N PHE A 59 -18.31 2.29 -0.44
CA PHE A 59 -17.87 3.55 0.16
C PHE A 59 -18.29 4.76 -0.68
N ARG A 60 -18.12 4.71 -2.00
CA ARG A 60 -18.58 5.74 -2.92
C ARG A 60 -20.08 5.95 -2.81
N ALA A 61 -20.88 4.88 -2.86
CA ALA A 61 -22.33 4.98 -2.78
C ALA A 61 -22.79 5.65 -1.47
N GLN A 62 -22.19 5.29 -0.34
CA GLN A 62 -22.47 5.92 0.96
C GLN A 62 -22.11 7.41 0.97
N ARG A 63 -20.94 7.77 0.42
CA ARG A 63 -20.45 9.16 0.34
C ARG A 63 -21.28 10.02 -0.60
N ASP A 64 -21.66 9.49 -1.76
CA ASP A 64 -22.42 10.20 -2.79
C ASP A 64 -23.84 10.52 -2.29
N ILE A 65 -24.46 9.60 -1.52
CA ILE A 65 -25.71 9.86 -0.77
C ILE A 65 -25.52 11.04 0.19
N GLN A 66 -24.42 11.05 0.97
CA GLN A 66 -24.16 12.11 1.95
C GLN A 66 -23.83 13.48 1.33
N THR A 67 -23.30 13.51 0.10
CA THR A 67 -22.79 14.75 -0.53
C THR A 67 -23.65 15.26 -1.68
N SER A 68 -24.75 14.58 -2.03
CA SER A 68 -25.60 14.88 -3.20
C SER A 68 -24.82 14.96 -4.53
N ARG A 69 -23.64 14.35 -4.60
CA ARG A 69 -22.81 14.24 -5.80
C ARG A 69 -23.06 12.86 -6.40
N ARG A 70 -23.17 12.76 -7.73
CA ARG A 70 -23.23 11.50 -8.46
C ARG A 70 -22.09 11.49 -9.47
N GLY A 71 -21.03 10.74 -9.19
CA GLY A 71 -19.87 10.63 -10.07
C GLY A 71 -19.58 9.17 -10.43
N ALA A 72 -19.57 8.87 -11.73
CA ALA A 72 -19.02 7.62 -12.24
C ALA A 72 -17.50 7.72 -12.33
N ASN A 73 -16.81 7.52 -11.21
CA ASN A 73 -15.37 7.30 -11.23
C ASN A 73 -15.07 5.85 -11.62
N SER A 74 -14.06 5.62 -12.44
CA SER A 74 -13.49 4.27 -12.59
C SER A 74 -12.42 4.05 -11.52
N ILE A 75 -12.47 2.93 -10.80
CA ILE A 75 -11.41 2.55 -9.87
C ILE A 75 -10.13 2.29 -10.67
N THR A 76 -9.08 3.03 -10.37
CA THR A 76 -7.79 2.94 -11.07
C THR A 76 -6.81 2.13 -10.25
N TRP A 77 -6.35 1.02 -10.80
CA TRP A 77 -5.30 0.20 -10.19
C TRP A 77 -3.95 0.55 -10.81
N ILE A 78 -2.94 0.79 -9.98
CA ILE A 78 -1.58 1.14 -10.38
C ILE A 78 -0.62 0.13 -9.79
N LYS A 79 0.06 -0.62 -10.66
CA LYS A 79 1.12 -1.53 -10.24
C LYS A 79 2.38 -0.71 -10.06
N VAL A 80 2.92 -0.72 -8.85
CA VAL A 80 4.16 -0.01 -8.53
C VAL A 80 5.34 -0.96 -8.74
N ALA A 81 6.35 -0.52 -9.49
CA ALA A 81 7.62 -1.23 -9.64
C ALA A 81 8.48 -1.04 -8.38
N CYS A 82 7.98 -1.55 -7.25
CA CYS A 82 8.67 -1.49 -5.96
C CYS A 82 9.83 -2.50 -5.87
N PRO A 83 10.79 -2.28 -4.96
CA PRO A 83 11.88 -3.22 -4.71
C PRO A 83 11.40 -4.65 -4.47
N GLN A 84 12.05 -5.62 -5.13
CA GLN A 84 11.62 -7.01 -5.12
C GLN A 84 12.41 -7.85 -4.12
N GLN A 85 11.75 -8.86 -3.55
CA GLN A 85 12.40 -9.88 -2.74
C GLN A 85 12.93 -11.01 -3.62
N ARG A 86 14.00 -11.67 -3.18
CA ARG A 86 14.56 -12.88 -3.84
C ARG A 86 14.18 -14.18 -3.13
N ASN A 87 13.59 -14.07 -1.95
CA ASN A 87 13.13 -15.18 -1.14
C ASN A 87 11.61 -15.06 -0.94
N GLN A 88 11.01 -16.06 -0.30
CA GLN A 88 9.57 -16.12 -0.09
C GLN A 88 9.12 -15.68 1.32
N ILE A 89 10.04 -15.28 2.18
CA ILE A 89 9.79 -15.12 3.62
C ILE A 89 9.83 -13.66 4.10
N ASP A 90 10.44 -12.76 3.34
CA ASP A 90 10.63 -11.37 3.75
C ASP A 90 9.48 -10.44 3.35
N CYS A 91 8.43 -10.95 2.68
CA CYS A 91 7.31 -10.16 2.16
C CYS A 91 6.69 -9.20 3.19
N GLY A 92 6.57 -9.63 4.46
CA GLY A 92 6.09 -8.78 5.55
C GLY A 92 7.00 -7.59 5.84
N TYR A 93 8.33 -7.79 5.82
CA TYR A 93 9.29 -6.70 6.03
C TYR A 93 9.35 -5.74 4.86
N PHE A 94 9.21 -6.24 3.63
CA PHE A 94 9.09 -5.38 2.44
C PHE A 94 7.82 -4.52 2.52
N MET A 95 6.67 -5.10 2.89
CA MET A 95 5.44 -4.35 3.11
C MET A 95 5.62 -3.25 4.17
N LEU A 96 6.30 -3.55 5.29
CA LEU A 96 6.58 -2.56 6.35
C LEU A 96 7.46 -1.43 5.82
N ARG A 97 8.51 -1.78 5.06
CA ARG A 97 9.41 -0.81 4.43
C ARG A 97 8.67 0.08 3.44
N PHE A 98 7.81 -0.47 2.59
CA PHE A 98 7.02 0.32 1.64
C PHE A 98 6.12 1.34 2.33
N MET A 99 5.49 0.95 3.45
CA MET A 99 4.69 1.86 4.26
C MET A 99 5.55 2.97 4.87
N ARG A 100 6.70 2.61 5.46
CA ARG A 100 7.66 3.55 6.06
C ARG A 100 8.17 4.57 5.05
N ASP A 101 8.63 4.11 3.89
CA ASP A 101 9.19 4.93 2.81
C ASP A 101 8.13 5.91 2.28
N THR A 102 6.88 5.46 2.10
CA THR A 102 5.77 6.33 1.68
C THR A 102 5.46 7.41 2.72
N LEU A 103 5.39 7.03 4.00
CA LEU A 103 5.12 7.95 5.11
C LEU A 103 6.25 8.96 5.32
N ALA A 104 7.51 8.54 5.18
CA ALA A 104 8.69 9.38 5.35
C ALA A 104 8.70 10.57 4.38
N LEU A 105 8.18 10.39 3.17
CA LEU A 105 8.11 11.46 2.17
C LEU A 105 6.85 12.33 2.29
N GLY A 106 5.86 11.92 3.09
CA GLY A 106 4.57 12.61 3.22
C GLY A 106 3.81 12.73 1.88
N ARG A 107 4.13 11.90 0.88
CA ARG A 107 3.55 11.97 -0.46
C ARG A 107 2.25 11.18 -0.52
N LEU A 108 1.21 11.78 -1.11
CA LEU A 108 -0.12 11.16 -1.28
C LEU A 108 -0.28 10.42 -2.61
N LYS A 109 0.78 10.44 -3.44
CA LYS A 109 0.87 9.75 -4.72
C LYS A 109 2.16 8.95 -4.73
N ILE A 110 2.04 7.68 -5.08
CA ILE A 110 3.18 6.78 -5.26
C ILE A 110 3.49 6.76 -6.77
N PRO A 111 4.74 7.03 -7.20
CA PRO A 111 5.13 6.89 -8.59
C PRO A 111 5.05 5.44 -9.06
N THR A 112 4.82 5.23 -10.36
CA THR A 112 4.81 3.87 -10.95
C THR A 112 6.18 3.20 -10.87
N ASP A 113 7.28 3.96 -10.92
CA ASP A 113 8.67 3.49 -10.79
C ASP A 113 9.21 3.60 -9.35
N TYR A 114 8.30 3.61 -8.36
CA TYR A 114 8.64 3.84 -6.95
C TYR A 114 9.30 5.21 -6.68
N PHE A 115 9.68 5.48 -5.43
CA PHE A 115 10.28 6.76 -5.04
C PHE A 115 11.77 6.78 -5.39
N ASP A 116 12.24 7.83 -6.08
CA ASP A 116 13.65 7.96 -6.48
C ASP A 116 14.63 7.86 -5.31
N GLU A 117 14.22 8.32 -4.11
CA GLU A 117 15.01 8.26 -2.88
C GLU A 117 15.21 6.84 -2.34
N PHE A 118 14.33 5.91 -2.69
CA PHE A 118 14.27 4.57 -2.13
C PHE A 118 14.29 3.45 -3.18
N LYS A 119 14.23 3.78 -4.47
CA LYS A 119 14.14 2.79 -5.54
C LYS A 119 15.42 2.00 -5.68
N CYS A 120 15.25 0.69 -5.76
CA CYS A 120 16.26 -0.27 -6.15
C CYS A 120 15.55 -1.51 -6.71
N ALA A 121 16.27 -2.34 -7.45
CA ALA A 121 15.69 -3.57 -7.99
C ALA A 121 15.37 -4.59 -6.88
N PHE A 122 16.25 -4.72 -5.90
CA PHE A 122 16.13 -5.64 -4.79
C PHE A 122 16.63 -4.96 -3.51
N TYR A 123 15.91 -5.10 -2.41
CA TYR A 123 16.48 -4.70 -1.12
C TYR A 123 17.63 -5.62 -0.74
N THR A 124 18.67 -5.03 -0.16
CA THR A 124 19.76 -5.78 0.47
C THR A 124 19.28 -6.41 1.77
N LYS A 125 20.03 -7.39 2.27
CA LYS A 125 19.79 -7.96 3.61
C LYS A 125 19.82 -6.87 4.69
N ASP A 126 20.80 -5.97 4.63
CA ASP A 126 20.94 -4.88 5.60
C ASP A 126 19.72 -3.95 5.62
N GLN A 127 19.12 -3.65 4.46
CA GLN A 127 17.89 -2.83 4.39
C GLN A 127 16.67 -3.53 5.01
N VAL A 128 16.62 -4.86 4.95
CA VAL A 128 15.56 -5.66 5.58
C VAL A 128 15.83 -5.78 7.10
N ASP A 129 17.08 -6.00 7.47
CA ASP A 129 17.49 -6.14 8.87
C ASP A 129 17.35 -4.82 9.64
N GLU A 130 17.53 -3.67 8.98
CA GLU A 130 17.21 -2.33 9.50
C GLU A 130 15.76 -2.26 10.06
N ILE A 131 14.77 -2.79 9.31
CA ILE A 131 13.38 -2.81 9.75
C ILE A 131 13.20 -3.72 10.98
N LYS A 132 13.88 -4.88 11.01
CA LYS A 132 13.82 -5.80 12.14
C LYS A 132 14.41 -5.17 13.39
N GLU A 133 15.57 -4.53 13.26
CA GLU A 133 16.28 -3.88 14.36
C GLU A 133 15.49 -2.68 14.92
N GLU A 134 14.91 -1.84 14.06
CA GLU A 134 14.04 -0.74 14.49
C GLU A 134 12.86 -1.27 15.33
N TRP A 135 12.21 -2.34 14.87
CA TRP A 135 11.14 -2.99 15.63
C TRP A 135 11.63 -3.56 16.96
N CYS A 136 12.75 -4.26 16.98
CA CYS A 136 13.33 -4.79 18.22
C CYS A 136 13.65 -3.67 19.22
N GLN A 137 14.28 -2.59 18.76
CA GLN A 137 14.60 -1.44 19.61
C GLN A 137 13.34 -0.76 20.16
N PHE A 138 12.30 -0.62 19.33
CA PHE A 138 11.00 -0.10 19.79
C PHE A 138 10.41 -0.97 20.89
N MET A 139 10.40 -2.29 20.71
CA MET A 139 9.87 -3.22 21.72
C MET A 139 10.66 -3.18 23.03
N ILE A 140 12.00 -3.13 22.97
CA ILE A 140 12.84 -2.99 24.17
C ILE A 140 12.49 -1.71 24.94
N LYS A 141 12.24 -0.60 24.25
CA LYS A 141 11.84 0.66 24.88
C LYS A 141 10.47 0.60 25.56
N LEU A 142 9.57 -0.27 25.12
CA LEU A 142 8.26 -0.46 25.77
C LEU A 142 8.34 -1.35 27.01
N CYS A 143 9.38 -2.17 27.12
CA CYS A 143 9.60 -3.05 28.27
C CYS A 143 10.32 -2.36 29.44
N ASN A 144 10.92 -1.19 29.21
CA ASN A 144 11.60 -0.36 30.21
C ASN A 144 10.74 0.85 30.58
#